data_AF-A0A964RTP2-F1
#
_entry.id   AF-A0A964RTP2-F1
#
_cell.length_a   1.000
_cell.length_b   1.000
_cell.length_c   1.000
_cell.angle_alpha   90.00
_cell.angle_beta   90.00
_cell.angle_gamma   90.00
#
_symmetry.space_group_name_H-M   'P 1'
#
loop_
_entity.id
_entity.type
_entity.pdbx_description
1 polymer ?
#
loop_
_entity_poly.entity_id
_entity_poly.type
_entity_poly.pdbx_seq_one_letter_code
_entity_poly.pdbx_strand_id
1 'polypeptide(L)'
;WTEQLSEYKERQEKYNLSKKIFSKRSSYSKTDTDATFMHMKDDRMRNGQLKPAYNVQIAVESEYVTGVGIFDDRNDIATLIPMLKNLKEKIGRKYLNVIADSVYESEENHLFLESSKQTPYIKPQTYEKWKKRSFKNDISKR
;
A
#
# COMPACT_ATOMS: atom_id res chain seq x y z
N TRP A 1 -39.38 24.57 5.07
CA TRP A 1 -38.14 25.38 5.10
C TRP A 1 -37.26 25.04 6.31
N THR A 2 -37.76 25.08 7.54
CA THR A 2 -36.99 24.74 8.76
C THR A 2 -36.55 23.27 8.81
N GLU A 3 -37.43 22.33 8.45
CA GLU A 3 -37.11 20.89 8.40
C GLU A 3 -35.98 20.57 7.40
N GLN A 4 -36.07 21.11 6.19
CA GLN A 4 -35.03 20.97 5.16
C GLN A 4 -33.68 21.56 5.62
N LEU A 5 -33.71 22.70 6.32
CA LEU A 5 -32.48 23.30 6.86
C LEU A 5 -31.83 22.41 7.94
N SER A 6 -32.65 21.78 8.78
CA SER A 6 -32.20 20.83 9.80
C SER A 6 -31.56 19.59 9.15
N GLU A 7 -32.20 19.03 8.12
CA GLU A 7 -31.67 17.89 7.39
C GLU A 7 -30.31 18.19 6.73
N TYR A 8 -30.16 19.38 6.13
CA TYR A 8 -28.88 19.80 5.56
C TYR A 8 -27.78 19.94 6.62
N LYS A 9 -28.12 20.49 7.79
CA LYS A 9 -27.18 20.61 8.91
C LYS A 9 -26.69 19.24 9.39
N GLU A 10 -27.61 18.31 9.65
CA GLU A 10 -27.26 16.95 10.08
C GLU A 10 -26.40 16.22 9.04
N ARG A 11 -26.72 16.39 7.76
CA ARG A 11 -25.94 15.79 6.67
C ARG A 11 -24.51 16.37 6.62
N GLN A 12 -24.37 17.68 6.80
CA GLN A 12 -23.06 18.33 6.85
C GLN A 12 -22.22 17.84 8.04
N GLU A 13 -22.84 17.69 9.21
CA GLU A 13 -22.16 17.16 10.41
C GLU A 13 -21.67 15.72 10.18
N LYS A 14 -22.48 14.87 9.55
CA LYS A 14 -22.09 13.51 9.17
C LYS A 14 -20.93 13.49 8.17
N TYR A 15 -20.91 14.39 7.19
CA TYR A 15 -19.79 14.51 6.26
C TYR A 15 -18.51 14.99 6.94
N ASN A 16 -18.61 15.96 7.84
CA ASN A 16 -17.47 16.45 8.61
C ASN A 16 -16.86 15.34 9.49
N LEU A 17 -17.71 14.56 10.16
CA LEU A 17 -17.27 13.40 10.93
C LEU A 17 -16.60 12.35 10.03
N SER A 18 -17.22 12.01 8.91
CA SER A 18 -16.66 11.05 7.95
C SER A 18 -15.31 11.50 7.40
N LYS A 19 -15.17 12.80 7.12
CA LYS A 19 -13.90 13.40 6.65
C LYS A 19 -12.79 13.30 7.70
N LYS A 20 -13.15 13.48 8.97
CA LYS A 20 -12.22 13.31 10.09
C LYS A 20 -11.77 11.85 10.24
N ILE A 21 -12.67 10.89 10.03
CA ILE A 21 -12.38 9.46 10.16
C ILE A 21 -11.47 8.96 9.03
N PHE A 22 -11.77 9.27 7.76
CA PHE A 22 -10.94 8.78 6.66
C PHE A 22 -9.56 9.45 6.63
N SER A 23 -9.45 10.72 7.08
CA SER A 23 -8.20 11.49 7.10
C SER A 23 -7.50 11.51 5.72
N LYS A 24 -6.48 10.68 5.49
CA LYS A 24 -5.76 10.55 4.21
C LYS A 24 -6.24 9.38 3.33
N ARG A 25 -7.08 8.49 3.85
CA ARG A 25 -7.55 7.27 3.17
C ARG A 25 -8.69 7.55 2.21
N SER A 26 -8.87 6.68 1.22
CA SER A 26 -9.97 6.82 0.25
C SER A 26 -11.32 6.30 0.75
N SER A 27 -11.34 5.42 1.76
CA SER A 27 -12.54 4.75 2.27
C SER A 27 -12.28 4.15 3.65
N TYR A 28 -13.35 3.83 4.39
CA TYR A 28 -13.28 3.15 5.68
C TYR A 28 -14.53 2.28 5.93
N SER A 29 -14.42 1.19 6.70
CA SER A 29 -15.61 0.40 7.08
C SER A 29 -16.44 1.10 8.13
N LYS A 30 -17.77 1.00 8.05
CA LYS A 30 -18.66 1.53 9.08
C LYS A 30 -18.52 0.81 10.42
N THR A 31 -18.15 -0.47 10.40
CA THR A 31 -18.00 -1.31 11.61
C THR A 31 -16.59 -1.26 12.19
N ASP A 32 -15.58 -1.16 11.32
CA ASP A 32 -14.17 -1.04 11.68
C ASP A 32 -13.58 0.15 10.92
N THR A 33 -13.53 1.31 11.57
CA THR A 33 -13.10 2.55 10.95
C THR A 33 -11.63 2.54 10.52
N ASP A 34 -10.84 1.58 10.99
CA ASP A 34 -9.41 1.47 10.67
C ASP A 34 -9.18 0.63 9.39
N ALA A 35 -10.15 -0.20 9.01
CA ALA A 35 -10.10 -0.99 7.78
C ALA A 35 -10.46 -0.18 6.53
N THR A 36 -9.71 -0.39 5.44
CA THR A 36 -9.93 0.26 4.14
C THR A 36 -10.59 -0.70 3.17
N PHE A 37 -11.47 -0.23 2.29
CA PHE A 37 -12.05 -1.08 1.25
C PHE A 37 -11.01 -1.40 0.17
N MET A 38 -10.77 -2.69 -0.09
CA MET A 38 -9.76 -3.18 -1.03
C MET A 38 -10.32 -4.31 -1.91
N HIS A 39 -9.70 -4.54 -3.07
CA HIS A 39 -9.94 -5.76 -3.84
C HIS A 39 -9.22 -6.91 -3.16
N MET A 40 -9.98 -7.94 -2.79
CA MET A 40 -9.40 -9.13 -2.19
C MET A 40 -8.83 -10.03 -3.28
N LYS A 41 -7.66 -10.63 -3.01
CA LYS A 41 -7.09 -11.69 -3.88
C LYS A 41 -8.04 -12.88 -3.97
N ASP A 42 -8.66 -13.23 -2.83
CA ASP A 42 -9.69 -14.26 -2.75
C ASP A 42 -11.08 -13.62 -2.83
N ASP A 43 -11.50 -13.29 -4.06
CA ASP A 43 -12.88 -12.93 -4.34
C ASP A 43 -13.69 -14.16 -4.75
N ARG A 44 -14.16 -14.90 -3.74
CA ARG A 44 -14.98 -16.11 -3.93
C ARG A 44 -16.18 -15.90 -4.87
N MET A 45 -16.80 -14.73 -4.84
CA MET A 45 -18.00 -14.43 -5.65
C MET A 45 -17.64 -13.90 -7.04
N ARG A 46 -16.36 -13.60 -7.30
CA ARG A 46 -15.83 -13.03 -8.56
C ARG A 46 -16.62 -11.83 -9.07
N ASN A 47 -17.22 -11.06 -8.16
CA ASN A 47 -18.03 -9.89 -8.48
C ASN A 47 -17.23 -8.58 -8.41
N GLY A 48 -15.96 -8.65 -8.01
CA GLY A 48 -15.08 -7.49 -7.88
C GLY A 48 -15.47 -6.58 -6.73
N GLN A 49 -16.30 -7.03 -5.80
CA GLN A 49 -16.76 -6.22 -4.69
C GLN A 49 -15.59 -5.90 -3.74
N LEU A 50 -15.40 -4.62 -3.44
CA LEU A 50 -14.45 -4.20 -2.43
C LEU A 50 -14.91 -4.68 -1.06
N LYS A 51 -13.98 -5.21 -0.27
CA LYS A 51 -14.23 -5.62 1.10
C LYS A 51 -13.32 -4.84 2.04
N PRO A 52 -13.79 -4.52 3.26
CA PRO A 52 -12.95 -3.87 4.24
C PRO A 52 -11.85 -4.84 4.65
N ALA A 53 -10.59 -4.41 4.55
CA ALA A 53 -9.43 -5.22 4.80
C ALA A 53 -8.22 -4.36 5.21
N TYR A 54 -7.18 -5.05 5.65
CA TYR A 54 -5.86 -4.51 5.87
C TYR A 54 -4.88 -5.14 4.89
N ASN A 55 -3.89 -4.36 4.46
CA ASN A 55 -2.77 -4.84 3.69
C ASN A 55 -1.68 -5.34 4.65
N VAL A 56 -1.48 -6.66 4.69
CA VAL A 56 -0.49 -7.30 5.57
C VAL A 56 0.78 -7.55 4.78
N GLN A 57 1.90 -7.02 5.28
CA GLN A 57 3.23 -7.27 4.73
C GLN A 57 4.07 -8.08 5.69
N ILE A 58 4.89 -8.98 5.12
CA ILE A 58 5.72 -9.92 5.87
C ILE A 58 7.16 -9.77 5.38
N ALA A 59 8.09 -9.55 6.32
CA ALA A 59 9.53 -9.57 6.07
C ALA A 59 10.09 -10.93 6.44
N VAL A 60 10.91 -11.46 5.54
CA VAL A 60 11.53 -12.78 5.68
C VAL A 60 13.05 -12.65 5.51
N GLU A 61 13.81 -13.27 6.41
CA GLU A 61 15.27 -13.40 6.37
C GLU A 61 15.62 -14.88 6.50
N SER A 62 16.29 -15.46 5.51
CA SER A 62 16.74 -16.86 5.52
C SER A 62 15.67 -17.84 6.03
N GLU A 63 14.47 -17.78 5.45
CA GLU A 63 13.29 -18.62 5.78
C GLU A 63 12.53 -18.25 7.06
N TYR A 64 13.04 -17.32 7.88
CA TYR A 64 12.37 -16.87 9.10
C TYR A 64 11.61 -15.58 8.88
N VAL A 65 10.40 -15.49 9.44
CA VAL A 65 9.65 -14.23 9.51
C VAL A 65 10.30 -13.32 10.54
N THR A 66 10.86 -12.20 10.10
CA THR A 66 11.55 -11.23 10.96
C THR A 66 10.70 -10.00 11.27
N GLY A 67 9.62 -9.79 10.54
CA GLY A 67 8.62 -8.82 10.93
C GLY A 67 7.34 -8.90 10.12
N VAL A 68 6.29 -8.32 10.71
CA VAL A 68 4.95 -8.24 10.13
C VAL A 68 4.48 -6.80 10.29
N GLY A 69 3.96 -6.23 9.20
CA GLY A 69 3.32 -4.92 9.15
C GLY A 69 1.87 -5.05 8.73
N ILE A 70 0.99 -4.29 9.37
CA ILE A 70 -0.43 -4.20 9.01
C ILE A 70 -0.67 -2.76 8.60
N PHE A 71 -1.13 -2.56 7.37
CA PHE A 71 -1.34 -1.26 6.76
C PHE A 71 -2.78 -1.09 6.33
N ASP A 72 -3.28 0.13 6.47
CA ASP A 72 -4.57 0.59 5.95
C ASP A 72 -4.47 1.08 4.50
N ASP A 73 -3.26 1.26 3.98
CA ASP A 73 -2.99 1.61 2.59
C ASP A 73 -3.27 0.46 1.63
N ARG A 74 -4.05 0.74 0.59
CA ARG A 74 -4.39 -0.23 -0.48
C ARG A 74 -3.19 -0.57 -1.36
N ASN A 75 -2.24 0.35 -1.50
CA ASN A 75 -1.11 0.20 -2.42
C ASN A 75 0.15 -0.22 -1.66
N ASP A 76 0.83 -1.26 -2.13
CA ASP A 76 2.03 -1.81 -1.50
C ASP A 76 3.19 -0.80 -1.50
N ILE A 77 3.26 0.10 -2.50
CA ILE A 77 4.32 1.11 -2.64
C ILE A 77 4.55 1.88 -1.33
N ALA A 78 3.47 2.38 -0.72
CA ALA A 78 3.52 3.23 0.46
C ALA A 78 3.92 2.47 1.74
N THR A 79 3.87 1.14 1.72
CA THR A 79 4.08 0.30 2.92
C THR A 79 5.55 -0.03 3.18
N LEU A 80 6.42 0.04 2.16
CA LEU A 80 7.83 -0.35 2.29
C LEU A 80 8.59 0.50 3.31
N ILE A 81 8.53 1.82 3.19
CA ILE A 81 9.26 2.74 4.07
C ILE A 81 8.79 2.60 5.53
N PRO A 82 7.47 2.66 5.84
CA PRO A 82 6.97 2.37 7.18
C PRO A 82 7.42 1.01 7.72
N MET A 83 7.40 -0.04 6.90
CA MET A 83 7.81 -1.38 7.29
C MET A 83 9.30 -1.45 7.66
N LEU A 84 10.18 -0.87 6.85
CA LEU A 84 11.62 -0.83 7.12
C LEU A 84 11.95 -0.03 8.38
N LYS A 85 11.25 1.09 8.61
CA LYS A 85 11.38 1.86 9.86
C LYS A 85 10.97 1.03 11.07
N ASN A 86 9.83 0.33 10.99
CA ASN A 86 9.34 -0.54 12.06
C ASN A 86 10.32 -1.69 12.36
N LEU A 87 10.87 -2.33 11.33
CA LEU A 87 11.88 -3.38 11.46
C LEU A 87 13.15 -2.86 12.13
N LYS A 88 13.63 -1.68 11.72
CA LYS A 88 14.82 -1.06 12.32
C LYS A 88 14.60 -0.77 13.81
N GLU A 89 13.42 -0.29 14.17
CA GLU A 89 13.07 0.01 15.56
C GLU A 89 13.00 -1.26 16.42
N LYS A 90 12.35 -2.32 15.92
CA LYS A 90 12.18 -3.57 16.67
C LYS A 90 13.45 -4.41 16.78
N ILE A 91 14.24 -4.50 15.71
CA ILE A 91 15.43 -5.35 15.64
C ILE A 91 16.67 -4.56 16.11
N GLY A 92 16.60 -3.23 16.17
CA GLY A 92 17.72 -2.37 16.54
C GLY A 92 18.82 -2.26 15.47
N ARG A 93 18.63 -2.91 14.31
CA ARG A 93 19.56 -2.88 13.17
C ARG A 93 18.79 -2.70 11.87
N LYS A 94 19.48 -2.16 10.86
CA LYS A 94 18.96 -2.07 9.50
C LYS A 94 19.44 -3.24 8.66
N TYR A 95 18.59 -3.72 7.77
CA TYR A 95 18.99 -4.66 6.73
C TYR A 95 19.85 -3.97 5.68
N LEU A 96 20.97 -4.58 5.29
CA LEU A 96 21.83 -3.99 4.26
C LEU A 96 21.16 -4.12 2.88
N ASN A 97 20.65 -5.30 2.57
CA ASN A 97 20.03 -5.61 1.29
C ASN A 97 18.52 -5.69 1.47
N VAL A 98 17.78 -4.95 0.63
CA VAL A 98 16.31 -4.97 0.64
C VAL A 98 15.84 -5.56 -0.66
N ILE A 99 15.24 -6.76 -0.60
CA ILE A 99 14.69 -7.46 -1.76
C ILE A 99 13.17 -7.30 -1.73
N ALA A 100 12.59 -6.81 -2.82
CA ALA A 100 11.14 -6.60 -2.90
C ALA A 100 10.60 -6.79 -4.32
N ASP A 101 9.32 -7.13 -4.40
CA ASP A 101 8.59 -7.25 -5.66
C ASP A 101 8.41 -5.91 -6.37
N SER A 102 8.04 -5.96 -7.65
CA SER A 102 7.87 -4.76 -8.47
C SER A 102 6.73 -3.85 -8.03
N VAL A 103 5.82 -4.35 -7.21
CA VAL A 103 4.73 -3.53 -6.66
C VAL A 103 5.26 -2.51 -5.64
N TYR A 104 6.51 -2.66 -5.18
CA TYR A 104 7.19 -1.70 -4.32
C TYR A 104 8.06 -0.69 -5.07
N GLU A 105 8.14 -0.79 -6.39
CA GLU A 105 8.97 0.11 -7.18
C GLU A 105 8.37 1.52 -7.20
N SER A 106 9.10 2.48 -6.63
CA SER A 106 8.85 3.91 -6.75
C SER A 106 10.13 4.69 -6.53
N GLU A 107 10.21 5.88 -7.12
CA GLU A 107 11.34 6.80 -6.93
C GLU A 107 11.54 7.13 -5.46
N GLU A 108 10.46 7.40 -4.72
CA GLU A 108 10.49 7.67 -3.28
C GLU A 108 11.13 6.53 -2.48
N ASN A 109 10.80 5.28 -2.81
CA ASN A 109 11.36 4.11 -2.15
C ASN A 109 12.85 3.96 -2.47
N HIS A 110 13.26 4.22 -3.71
CA HIS A 110 14.67 4.19 -4.10
C HIS A 110 15.50 5.27 -3.38
N LEU A 111 15.01 6.51 -3.36
CA LEU A 111 15.67 7.63 -2.66
C LEU A 111 15.79 7.38 -1.15
N PHE A 112 14.76 6.77 -0.54
CA PHE A 112 14.81 6.37 0.86
C PHE A 112 15.88 5.30 1.13
N LEU A 113 15.97 4.27 0.28
CA LEU A 113 16.95 3.19 0.43
C LEU A 113 18.38 3.70 0.22
N GLU A 114 18.59 4.57 -0.76
CA GLU A 114 19.88 5.22 -1.00
C GLU A 114 20.32 6.08 0.19
N SER A 115 19.45 6.99 0.66
CA SER A 115 19.75 7.86 1.80
C SER A 115 19.98 7.08 3.11
N SER A 116 19.33 5.93 3.27
CA SER A 116 19.53 5.03 4.41
C SER A 116 20.73 4.08 4.26
N LYS A 117 21.47 4.16 3.14
CA LYS A 117 22.59 3.27 2.79
C LYS A 117 22.19 1.79 2.82
N GLN A 118 21.03 1.49 2.26
CA GLN A 118 20.52 0.14 2.04
C GLN A 118 20.53 -0.13 0.52
N THR A 119 21.01 -1.31 0.10
CA THR A 119 21.07 -1.69 -1.31
C THR A 119 19.71 -2.24 -1.76
N PRO A 120 19.03 -1.58 -2.72
CA PRO A 120 17.74 -2.02 -3.22
C PRO A 120 17.89 -3.10 -4.30
N TYR A 121 17.19 -4.21 -4.12
CA TYR A 121 16.97 -5.25 -5.14
C TYR A 121 15.46 -5.33 -5.42
N ILE A 122 14.93 -4.25 -6.00
CA ILE A 122 13.52 -4.14 -6.36
C ILE A 122 13.38 -4.41 -7.85
N LYS A 123 12.48 -5.34 -8.20
CA LYS A 123 12.17 -5.66 -9.59
C LYS A 123 11.49 -4.44 -10.26
N PRO A 124 11.93 -3.97 -11.44
CA PRO A 124 11.22 -2.88 -12.13
C PRO A 124 9.81 -3.30 -12.55
N GLN A 125 8.82 -2.40 -12.50
CA GLN A 125 7.46 -2.69 -12.99
C GLN A 125 7.43 -3.08 -14.47
N THR A 126 8.38 -2.57 -15.25
CA THR A 126 8.48 -2.85 -16.70
C THR A 126 9.15 -4.20 -16.99
N TYR A 127 9.68 -4.91 -15.98
CA TYR A 127 10.47 -6.12 -16.18
C TYR A 127 9.71 -7.24 -16.93
N GLU A 128 8.44 -7.48 -16.62
CA GLU A 128 7.64 -8.48 -17.36
C GLU A 128 7.31 -8.03 -18.79
N LYS A 129 7.22 -6.72 -19.04
CA LYS A 129 7.03 -6.18 -20.40
C LYS A 129 8.29 -6.40 -21.23
N TRP A 130 9.48 -6.22 -20.65
CA TRP A 130 10.77 -6.41 -21.33
C TRP A 130 11.00 -7.85 -21.83
N LYS A 131 10.39 -8.85 -21.19
CA LYS A 131 10.47 -10.25 -21.64
C LYS A 131 9.71 -10.52 -22.94
N LYS A 132 8.70 -9.71 -23.28
CA LYS A 132 7.85 -9.94 -24.45
C LYS A 132 8.63 -9.69 -25.76
N ARG A 133 8.44 -10.57 -26.75
CA ARG A 133 9.09 -10.45 -28.08
C ARG A 133 8.77 -9.13 -28.77
N SER A 134 7.53 -8.64 -28.63
CA SER A 134 7.11 -7.36 -29.21
C SER A 134 7.91 -6.18 -28.66
N PHE A 135 8.22 -6.17 -27.36
CA PHE A 135 9.03 -5.13 -26.74
C PHE A 135 10.49 -5.17 -27.21
N LYS A 136 11.06 -6.38 -27.40
CA LYS A 136 12.42 -6.56 -27.91
C LYS A 136 12.60 -6.14 -29.37
N ASN A 137 11.55 -6.28 -30.17
CA ASN A 137 11.55 -5.94 -31.58
C ASN A 137 11.17 -4.48 -31.84
N ASP A 138 10.80 -3.72 -30.80
CA ASP A 138 10.46 -2.30 -30.91
C ASP A 138 11.76 -1.46 -30.96
N ILE A 139 12.05 -0.94 -32.15
CA ILE A 139 13.25 -0.14 -32.43
C ILE A 139 13.23 1.19 -31.65
N SER A 140 12.04 1.71 -31.30
CA SER A 140 11.91 2.96 -30.53
C SER A 140 12.33 2.84 -29.06
N LYS A 141 12.58 1.61 -28.59
CA LYS A 141 12.97 1.28 -27.22
C LYS A 141 14.41 0.75 -27.11
N ARG A 142 15.18 0.77 -28.20
CA ARG A 142 16.64 0.58 -28.20
C ARG A 142 17.34 1.88 -27.80
#